data_AF-A0A150N9V4-F1
#
_entry.id   AF-A0A150N9V4-F1
#
_cell.length_a   1.000
_cell.length_b   1.000
_cell.length_c   1.000
_cell.angle_alpha   90.00
_cell.angle_beta   90.00
_cell.angle_gamma   90.00
#
_symmetry.space_group_name_H-M   'P 1'
#
loop_
_entity.id
_entity.type
_entity.pdbx_description
1 polymer ?
#
loop_
_entity_poly.entity_id
_entity_poly.type
_entity_poly.pdbx_seq_one_letter_code
_entity_poly.pdbx_strand_id
1 'polypeptide(L)'
;MRKWQKESDSLQAAYQSLQHFRYVSKSQSERQAKRRLNAWVHRYLFCPCSAVRAIAKSLVKRTDEIISCILSPYSNGKMEGTNNKIKLMKRGGYGYRNIQRFAWRVRLETANILS
;
A
#
# COMPACT_ATOMS: atom_id res chain seq x y z
N MET A 1 3.33 22.08 -16.67
CA MET A 1 3.71 22.00 -15.24
C MET A 1 2.63 22.67 -14.40
N ARG A 2 2.19 22.05 -13.29
CA ARG A 2 1.09 22.60 -12.44
C ARG A 2 1.62 23.77 -11.59
N LYS A 3 0.90 24.89 -11.57
CA LYS A 3 1.32 26.17 -10.94
C LYS A 3 1.73 26.04 -9.45
N TRP A 4 1.05 25.18 -8.70
CA TRP A 4 1.28 24.92 -7.27
C TRP A 4 2.65 24.29 -6.90
N GLN A 5 3.39 23.76 -7.88
CA GLN A 5 4.71 23.17 -7.60
C GLN A 5 5.81 24.19 -7.33
N LYS A 6 5.57 25.47 -7.65
CA LYS A 6 6.56 26.54 -7.48
C LYS A 6 6.39 27.34 -6.18
N GLU A 7 5.32 27.10 -5.41
CA GLU A 7 4.99 27.87 -4.21
C GLU A 7 5.63 27.32 -2.92
N SER A 8 6.05 26.06 -2.90
CA SER A 8 6.68 25.46 -1.72
C SER A 8 7.61 24.30 -2.11
N ASP A 9 8.89 24.42 -1.78
CA ASP A 9 9.92 23.42 -2.03
C ASP A 9 9.57 22.05 -1.41
N SER A 10 8.85 22.06 -0.30
CA SER A 10 8.41 20.85 0.39
C SER A 10 7.32 20.07 -0.37
N LEU A 11 6.37 20.77 -1.01
CA LEU A 11 5.33 20.16 -1.83
C LEU A 11 5.91 19.60 -3.13
N GLN A 12 6.87 20.29 -3.72
CA GLN A 12 7.58 19.81 -4.90
C GLN A 12 8.32 18.51 -4.60
N ALA A 13 9.06 18.46 -3.48
CA ALA A 13 9.80 17.28 -3.06
C ALA A 13 8.87 16.09 -2.77
N ALA A 14 7.75 16.31 -2.07
CA ALA A 14 6.75 15.28 -1.80
C ALA A 14 6.11 14.73 -3.09
N TYR A 15 5.84 15.59 -4.07
CA TYR A 15 5.32 15.16 -5.35
C TYR A 15 6.34 14.33 -6.13
N GLN A 16 7.60 14.77 -6.19
CA GLN A 16 8.67 14.03 -6.86
C GLN A 16 8.91 12.68 -6.20
N SER A 17 8.88 12.62 -4.87
CA SER A 17 9.01 11.37 -4.13
C SER A 17 7.87 10.40 -4.46
N LEU A 18 6.64 10.89 -4.53
CA LEU A 18 5.48 10.10 -4.95
C LEU A 18 5.64 9.55 -6.38
N GLN A 19 6.03 10.39 -7.35
CA GLN A 19 6.18 9.96 -8.74
C GLN A 19 7.30 8.92 -8.88
N HIS A 20 8.43 9.13 -8.21
CA HIS A 20 9.51 8.16 -8.21
C HIS A 20 9.06 6.85 -7.56
N PHE A 21 8.29 6.90 -6.47
CA PHE A 21 7.77 5.69 -5.81
C PHE A 21 6.81 4.91 -6.71
N ARG A 22 5.96 5.59 -7.48
CA ARG A 22 5.09 4.94 -8.49
C ARG A 22 5.91 4.18 -9.53
N TYR A 23 7.07 4.70 -9.91
CA TYR A 23 8.00 3.97 -10.78
C TYR A 23 8.61 2.74 -10.09
N VAL A 24 8.98 2.85 -8.81
CA VAL A 24 9.42 1.69 -8.01
C VAL A 24 8.34 0.61 -7.93
N SER A 25 7.07 0.99 -7.72
CA SER A 25 5.94 0.07 -7.61
C SER A 25 5.61 -0.70 -8.89
N LYS A 26 6.08 -0.25 -10.06
CA LYS A 26 5.90 -0.94 -11.36
C LYS A 26 7.00 -1.99 -11.63
N SER A 27 7.71 -2.43 -10.60
CA SER A 27 8.78 -3.42 -10.75
C SER A 27 8.20 -4.82 -10.89
N GLN A 28 8.71 -5.59 -11.84
CA GLN A 28 8.21 -6.94 -12.16
C GLN A 28 9.06 -8.05 -11.52
N SER A 29 10.22 -7.71 -10.94
CA SER A 29 11.16 -8.65 -10.35
C SER A 29 11.70 -8.10 -9.04
N GLU A 30 11.96 -8.99 -8.09
CA GLU A 30 12.52 -8.67 -6.78
C GLU A 30 13.83 -7.89 -6.87
N ARG A 31 14.74 -8.32 -7.76
CA ARG A 31 16.02 -7.64 -7.99
C ARG A 31 15.80 -6.21 -8.49
N GLN A 32 14.84 -6.02 -9.40
CA GLN A 32 14.50 -4.71 -9.93
C GLN A 32 13.84 -3.82 -8.86
N ALA A 33 12.94 -4.38 -8.05
CA ALA A 33 12.28 -3.69 -6.95
C ALA A 33 13.30 -3.24 -5.89
N LYS A 34 14.19 -4.14 -5.43
CA LYS A 34 15.30 -3.82 -4.52
C LYS A 34 16.15 -2.67 -5.03
N ARG A 35 16.61 -2.75 -6.28
CA ARG A 35 17.45 -1.71 -6.90
C ARG A 35 16.74 -0.35 -6.95
N ARG A 36 15.50 -0.33 -7.41
CA ARG A 36 14.71 0.90 -7.56
C ARG A 36 14.33 1.50 -6.21
N LEU A 37 13.99 0.67 -5.22
CA LEU A 37 13.66 1.10 -3.87
C LEU A 37 14.88 1.69 -3.15
N ASN A 38 16.05 1.06 -3.27
CA ASN A 38 17.30 1.61 -2.73
C ASN A 38 17.66 2.96 -3.38
N ALA A 39 17.51 3.08 -4.70
CA ALA A 39 17.73 4.36 -5.40
C ALA A 39 16.74 5.45 -4.93
N TRP A 40 15.50 5.07 -4.63
CA TRP A 40 14.52 5.98 -4.05
C TRP A 40 14.91 6.43 -2.64
N VAL A 41 15.29 5.49 -1.77
CA VAL A 41 15.72 5.79 -0.39
C VAL A 41 16.92 6.72 -0.39
N HIS A 42 17.99 6.41 -1.14
CA HIS A 42 19.18 7.24 -1.21
C HIS A 42 18.88 8.68 -1.63
N ARG A 43 17.93 8.88 -2.54
CA ARG A 43 17.55 10.21 -3.04
C ARG A 43 16.75 11.03 -2.03
N TYR A 44 15.91 10.39 -1.22
CA TYR A 44 14.94 11.08 -0.37
C TYR A 44 15.23 11.03 1.13
N LEU A 45 16.23 10.25 1.56
CA LEU A 45 16.63 10.14 2.97
C LEU A 45 17.16 11.47 3.55
N PHE A 46 17.73 12.33 2.71
CA PHE A 46 18.27 13.65 3.10
C PHE A 46 17.39 14.81 2.61
N CYS A 47 16.16 14.52 2.17
CA CYS A 47 15.26 15.55 1.67
C CYS A 47 14.91 16.58 2.76
N PRO A 48 14.87 17.90 2.46
CA PRO A 48 14.49 18.94 3.42
C PRO A 48 13.08 18.77 3.97
N CYS A 49 12.19 18.08 3.25
CA CYS A 49 10.85 17.74 3.73
C CYS A 49 10.89 16.64 4.81
N SER A 50 10.50 16.99 6.03
CA SER A 50 10.44 16.06 7.18
C SER A 50 9.50 14.87 6.92
N ALA A 51 8.36 15.10 6.27
CA ALA A 51 7.39 14.05 5.94
C ALA A 51 7.99 12.99 5.00
N VAL A 52 8.67 13.42 3.93
CA VAL A 52 9.34 12.52 2.99
C VAL A 52 10.44 11.72 3.69
N ARG A 53 11.15 12.35 4.62
CA ARG A 53 12.20 11.70 5.40
C ARG A 53 11.67 10.62 6.33
N ALA A 54 10.55 10.89 7.00
CA ALA A 54 9.87 9.91 7.86
C ALA A 54 9.38 8.70 7.05
N ILE A 55 8.84 8.94 5.85
CA ILE A 55 8.47 7.89 4.91
C ILE A 55 9.71 7.07 4.51
N ALA A 56 10.80 7.72 4.12
CA ALA A 56 12.04 7.03 3.74
C ALA A 56 12.58 6.13 4.86
N LYS A 57 12.61 6.61 6.11
CA LYS A 57 13.01 5.79 7.26
C LYS A 57 12.09 4.58 7.45
N SER A 58 10.79 4.76 7.27
CA SER A 58 9.81 3.69 7.41
C SER A 58 9.96 2.64 6.31
N LEU A 59 10.25 3.07 5.08
CA LEU A 59 10.49 2.17 3.95
C LEU A 59 11.76 1.35 4.16
N VAL A 60 12.85 1.95 4.66
CA VAL A 60 14.09 1.23 5.00
C VAL A 60 13.84 0.14 6.03
N LYS A 61 13.06 0.43 7.08
CA LYS A 61 12.74 -0.55 8.13
C LYS A 61 11.94 -1.74 7.59
N ARG A 62 11.10 -1.53 6.57
CA ARG A 62 10.14 -2.52 6.05
C ARG A 62 10.44 -2.96 4.62
N THR A 63 11.70 -2.88 4.21
CA THR A 63 12.11 -3.04 2.80
C THR A 63 11.61 -4.37 2.22
N ASP A 64 11.77 -5.48 2.94
CA ASP A 64 11.35 -6.81 2.48
C ASP A 64 9.82 -6.94 2.37
N GLU A 65 9.06 -6.41 3.33
CA GLU A 65 7.59 -6.37 3.29
C GLU A 65 7.09 -5.61 2.06
N ILE A 66 7.73 -4.48 1.75
CA ILE A 66 7.36 -3.62 0.62
C ILE A 66 7.66 -4.31 -0.70
N ILE A 67 8.80 -4.98 -0.82
CA ILE A 67 9.15 -5.73 -2.03
C ILE A 67 8.17 -6.88 -2.24
N SER A 68 7.84 -7.62 -1.18
CA SER A 68 6.81 -8.66 -1.24
C SER A 68 5.45 -8.08 -1.66
N CYS A 69 5.09 -6.90 -1.19
CA CYS A 69 3.86 -6.22 -1.56
C CYS A 69 3.86 -5.78 -3.04
N ILE A 70 4.99 -5.28 -3.56
CA ILE A 70 5.12 -4.87 -4.97
C ILE A 70 5.00 -6.07 -5.91
N LEU A 71 5.56 -7.22 -5.54
CA LEU A 71 5.53 -8.44 -6.37
C LEU A 71 4.24 -9.23 -6.20
N SER A 72 3.47 -8.93 -5.15
CA SER A 72 2.23 -9.61 -4.85
C SER A 72 1.22 -9.45 -6.00
N PRO A 73 0.59 -10.54 -6.47
CA PRO A 73 -0.48 -10.45 -7.45
C PRO A 73 -1.79 -9.92 -6.85
N TYR A 74 -1.85 -9.73 -5.53
CA TYR A 74 -3.06 -9.28 -4.85
C TYR A 74 -3.27 -7.78 -5.06
N SER A 75 -4.31 -7.44 -5.83
CA SER A 75 -4.71 -6.04 -5.95
C SER A 75 -5.41 -5.57 -4.69
N ASN A 76 -5.06 -4.36 -4.23
CA ASN A 76 -5.78 -3.70 -3.15
C ASN A 76 -7.29 -3.62 -3.42
N GLY A 77 -7.70 -3.49 -4.69
CA GLY A 77 -9.12 -3.48 -5.07
C GLY A 77 -9.86 -4.77 -4.72
N LYS A 78 -9.27 -5.95 -4.97
CA LYS A 78 -9.88 -7.22 -4.57
C LYS A 78 -9.95 -7.33 -3.03
N MET A 79 -8.87 -6.95 -2.34
CA MET A 79 -8.81 -6.96 -0.88
C MET A 79 -9.83 -6.00 -0.24
N GLU A 80 -9.98 -4.79 -0.77
CA GLU A 80 -10.97 -3.81 -0.32
C GLU A 80 -12.40 -4.29 -0.57
N GLY A 81 -12.67 -4.92 -1.71
CA GLY A 81 -13.95 -5.56 -2.02
C GLY A 81 -14.32 -6.62 -0.99
N THR A 82 -13.38 -7.53 -0.69
CA THR A 82 -13.57 -8.54 0.35
C THR A 82 -13.79 -7.91 1.73
N ASN A 83 -13.00 -6.92 2.12
CA ASN A 83 -13.16 -6.21 3.39
C ASN A 83 -14.51 -5.51 3.51
N ASN A 84 -15.01 -4.89 2.42
CA ASN A 84 -16.32 -4.27 2.41
C ASN A 84 -17.44 -5.30 2.53
N LYS A 85 -17.34 -6.45 1.85
CA LYS A 85 -18.30 -7.56 2.00
C LYS A 85 -18.33 -8.07 3.45
N ILE A 86 -17.17 -8.24 4.08
CA ILE A 86 -17.04 -8.61 5.50
C ILE A 86 -17.69 -7.58 6.42
N LYS A 87 -17.44 -6.28 6.19
CA LYS A 87 -18.07 -5.19 6.96
C LYS A 87 -19.58 -5.19 6.79
N LEU A 88 -20.10 -5.40 5.58
CA LEU A 88 -21.54 -5.51 5.31
C LEU A 88 -22.15 -6.71 6.04
N MET A 89 -21.51 -7.88 5.99
CA MET A 89 -21.94 -9.07 6.74
C MET A 89 -21.98 -8.83 8.25
N LYS A 90 -21.00 -8.08 8.78
CA LYS A 90 -20.96 -7.69 10.20
C LYS A 90 -22.11 -6.76 10.56
N ARG A 91 -22.40 -5.75 9.72
CA ARG A 91 -23.51 -4.79 9.91
C ARG A 91 -24.88 -5.47 9.83
N GLY A 92 -25.10 -6.32 8.82
CA GLY A 92 -26.37 -7.03 8.65
C GLY A 92 -26.64 -8.09 9.70
N GLY A 93 -25.62 -8.54 10.44
CA GLY A 93 -25.77 -9.48 11.54
C GLY A 93 -26.07 -8.84 12.91
N TYR A 94 -26.22 -7.51 12.99
CA TYR A 94 -26.45 -6.76 14.24
C TYR A 94 -25.48 -7.09 15.38
N GLY A 95 -24.26 -7.51 15.04
CA GLY A 95 -23.25 -7.98 16.00
C GLY A 95 -23.32 -9.50 16.22
N TYR A 96 -22.26 -10.19 15.81
CA TYR A 96 -22.13 -11.63 16.07
C TYR A 96 -21.66 -11.84 17.50
N ARG A 97 -22.49 -12.49 18.32
CA ARG A 97 -22.12 -12.94 19.68
C ARG A 97 -21.03 -14.02 19.66
N ASN A 98 -21.00 -14.83 18.61
CA ASN A 98 -20.02 -15.90 18.42
C ASN A 98 -19.19 -15.63 17.16
N ILE A 99 -17.89 -15.38 17.36
CA ILE A 99 -16.95 -15.09 16.26
C ILE A 99 -16.75 -16.27 15.31
N GLN A 100 -16.89 -17.50 15.79
CA GLN A 100 -16.79 -18.69 14.93
C GLN A 100 -17.93 -18.69 13.91
N ARG A 101 -19.17 -18.37 14.32
CA ARG A 101 -20.31 -18.28 13.39
C ARG A 101 -20.09 -17.20 12.33
N PHE A 102 -19.47 -16.08 12.70
CA PHE A 102 -19.08 -15.06 11.73
C PHE A 102 -18.03 -15.58 10.75
N ALA A 103 -16.98 -16.24 11.25
CA ALA A 103 -15.93 -16.82 10.42
C ALA A 103 -16.49 -17.88 9.45
N TRP A 104 -17.40 -18.73 9.90
CA TRP A 104 -18.09 -19.70 9.04
C TRP A 104 -18.90 -19.02 7.93
N ARG A 105 -19.66 -17.97 8.26
CA ARG A 105 -20.41 -17.19 7.27
C ARG A 105 -19.49 -16.53 6.24
N VAL A 106 -18.39 -15.92 6.70
CA VAL A 106 -17.39 -15.33 5.79
C VAL A 106 -16.84 -16.40 4.85
N ARG A 107 -16.45 -17.57 5.37
CA ARG A 107 -15.92 -18.68 4.55
C ARG A 107 -16.90 -19.14 3.48
N LEU A 108 -18.18 -19.36 3.84
CA LEU A 108 -19.22 -19.76 2.88
C LEU A 108 -19.37 -18.73 1.75
N GLU A 109 -19.41 -17.45 2.11
CA GLU A 109 -19.59 -16.34 1.16
C GLU A 109 -18.37 -16.06 0.27
N THR A 110 -17.17 -16.43 0.72
CA THR A 110 -15.94 -16.31 -0.06
C THR A 110 -15.61 -17.57 -0.87
N ALA A 111 -16.07 -18.75 -0.43
CA ALA A 111 -15.84 -20.01 -1.14
C ALA A 111 -16.58 -20.05 -2.48
N ASN A 112 -17.80 -19.51 -2.53
CA ASN A 112 -18.61 -19.40 -3.76
C ASN A 112 -18.04 -18.46 -4.84
N ILE A 113 -16.96 -17.71 -4.54
CA ILE A 113 -16.32 -16.77 -5.47
C ILE A 113 -15.08 -17.41 -6.14
N LEU A 114 -14.57 -18.52 -5.57
CA LEU A 114 -13.37 -19.21 -6.04
C LEU A 114 -13.67 -20.56 -6.71
N SER A 115 -14.94 -20.96 -6.75
CA SER A 115 -15.49 -22.08 -7.55
C SER A 115 -16.02 -21.56 -8.88
#